data_AF-A0A4R1BDY6-F1
#
_entry.id   AF-A0A4R1BDY6-F1
#
_cell.length_a   1.000
_cell.length_b   1.000
_cell.length_c   1.000
_cell.angle_alpha   90.00
_cell.angle_beta   90.00
_cell.angle_gamma   90.00
#
_symmetry.space_group_name_H-M   'P 1'
#
loop_
_entity.id
_entity.type
_entity.pdbx_description
1 polymer ?
#
loop_
_entity_poly.entity_id
_entity_poly.type
_entity_poly.pdbx_seq_one_letter_code
_entity_poly.pdbx_strand_id
1 'polypeptide(L)' 'MSDEYGCDHYGKYRVRMHSVPGIWERYEGYVDVYAPNENAAPERAKRELIRTSFPDRPASAWAVDSVIRIG' A
#
# COMPACT_ATOMS: atom_id res chain seq x y z
N MET A 1 -3.67 -7.82 33.95
CA MET A 1 -2.97 -8.40 32.80
C MET A 1 -2.95 -7.32 31.74
N SER A 2 -1.90 -6.51 31.77
CA SER A 2 -1.74 -5.30 30.98
C SER A 2 -0.62 -5.54 29.97
N ASP A 3 -0.82 -5.05 28.75
CA ASP A 3 0.18 -4.89 27.67
C ASP A 3 0.70 -6.17 27.00
N GLU A 4 -0.11 -6.83 26.15
CA GLU A 4 0.42 -7.87 25.23
C GLU A 4 -0.13 -7.79 23.79
N TYR A 5 -0.53 -6.61 23.33
CA TYR A 5 -0.67 -6.33 21.89
C TYR A 5 -0.06 -4.95 21.64
N GLY A 6 1.16 -4.96 21.10
CA GLY A 6 2.00 -3.81 20.93
C GLY A 6 1.26 -2.63 20.31
N CYS A 7 1.48 -1.45 20.88
CA CYS A 7 0.92 -0.18 20.44
C CYS A 7 0.90 -0.06 18.89
N ASP A 8 -0.30 -0.10 18.31
CA ASP A 8 -0.62 0.27 16.91
C ASP A 8 -0.24 1.74 16.68
N HIS A 9 1.05 2.03 16.59
CA HIS A 9 1.51 3.33 16.15
C HIS A 9 1.32 3.43 14.64
N TYR A 10 0.34 4.26 14.26
CA TYR A 10 0.22 4.76 12.89
C TYR A 10 1.59 5.27 12.44
N GLY A 11 2.16 4.56 11.47
CA GLY A 11 3.46 4.86 10.89
C GLY A 11 3.29 5.26 9.43
N LYS A 12 4.30 5.93 8.89
CA LYS A 12 4.42 6.20 7.47
C LYS A 12 5.14 5.03 6.81
N TYR A 13 4.54 4.46 5.79
CA TYR A 13 5.07 3.34 5.03
C TYR A 13 5.19 3.73 3.57
N ARG A 14 6.25 3.27 2.92
CA ARG A 14 6.44 3.32 1.47
C ARG A 14 6.21 1.93 0.91
N VAL A 15 5.21 1.80 0.04
CA VAL A 15 4.87 0.55 -0.62
C VAL A 15 5.33 0.62 -2.07
N ARG A 16 6.22 -0.27 -2.48
CA ARG A 16 6.58 -0.45 -3.88
C ARG A 16 5.56 -1.36 -4.54
N MET A 17 5.04 -0.93 -5.69
CA MET A 17 3.98 -1.65 -6.39
C MET A 17 4.17 -1.55 -7.90
N HIS A 18 3.70 -2.57 -8.60
CA HIS A 18 3.58 -2.57 -10.04
C HIS A 18 2.20 -3.04 -10.49
N SER A 19 1.78 -2.62 -11.68
CA SER A 19 0.56 -3.14 -12.29
C SER A 19 0.77 -4.57 -12.76
N VAL A 20 -0.17 -5.47 -12.46
CA VAL A 20 -0.16 -6.82 -13.00
C VAL A 20 -0.26 -6.79 -14.53
N PRO A 21 0.39 -7.72 -15.24
CA PRO A 21 0.31 -7.78 -16.70
C PRO A 21 -1.14 -7.99 -17.16
N GLY A 22 -1.59 -7.20 -18.14
CA GLY A 22 -2.98 -7.23 -18.60
C GLY A 22 -3.31 -6.11 -19.59
N ILE A 23 -4.56 -5.66 -19.55
CA ILE A 23 -5.14 -4.67 -20.48
C ILE A 23 -4.55 -3.26 -20.29
N TRP A 24 -3.95 -2.98 -19.12
CA TRP A 24 -3.49 -1.65 -18.75
C TRP A 24 -2.00 -1.43 -19.02
N GLU A 25 -1.63 -0.17 -19.24
CA GLU A 25 -0.23 0.24 -19.32
C GLU A 25 0.53 -0.10 -18.03
N ARG A 26 1.76 -0.60 -18.22
CA ARG A 26 2.65 -1.00 -17.14
C ARG A 26 2.99 0.20 -16.26
N TYR A 27 2.62 0.11 -15.00
CA TYR A 27 3.02 1.02 -13.94
C TYR A 27 3.99 0.31 -13.01
N GLU A 28 5.04 1.00 -12.58
CA GLU A 28 5.94 0.58 -11.50
C GLU A 28 6.33 1.82 -10.70
N GLY A 29 6.12 1.80 -9.39
CA GLY A 29 6.34 2.98 -8.56
C GLY A 29 6.23 2.73 -7.06
N TYR A 30 6.25 3.83 -6.31
CA TYR A 30 6.15 3.84 -4.86
C TYR A 30 4.94 4.67 -4.42
N VAL A 31 4.27 4.20 -3.37
CA VAL A 31 3.12 4.87 -2.76
C VAL A 31 3.40 5.03 -1.27
N ASP A 32 3.38 6.28 -0.80
CA ASP A 32 3.57 6.59 0.61
C ASP A 32 2.21 6.68 1.31
N VAL A 33 2.00 5.88 2.36
CA VAL A 33 0.74 5.84 3.11
C VAL A 33 0.95 5.82 4.61
N TYR A 34 -0.04 6.31 5.34
CA TYR A 34 -0.13 6.11 6.78
C TYR A 34 -0.98 4.87 7.08
N ALA A 35 -0.42 3.95 7.86
CA ALA A 35 -1.07 2.70 8.23
C ALA A 35 -0.81 2.35 9.70
N PRO A 36 -1.73 1.63 10.36
CA PRO A 36 -1.53 1.20 11.76
C PRO A 36 -0.38 0.19 11.91
N ASN A 37 -0.09 -0.58 10.85
CA ASN A 37 0.99 -1.56 10.79
C ASN A 37 1.35 -1.87 9.34
N GLU A 38 2.45 -2.60 9.15
CA GLU A 38 2.96 -2.99 7.82
C GLU A 38 1.94 -3.82 7.01
N ASN A 39 1.17 -4.71 7.66
CA ASN A 39 0.17 -5.54 6.99
C ASN A 39 -0.98 -4.73 6.39
N ALA A 40 -1.32 -3.59 6.99
CA ALA A 40 -2.37 -2.69 6.51
C ALA A 40 -1.89 -1.71 5.43
N ALA A 41 -0.58 -1.49 5.30
CA ALA A 41 -0.03 -0.52 4.34
C ALA A 41 -0.32 -0.85 2.86
N PRO A 42 -0.24 -2.11 2.39
CA PRO A 42 -0.57 -2.46 1.01
C PRO A 42 -2.01 -2.11 0.61
N GLU A 43 -2.98 -2.39 1.47
CA GLU A 43 -4.39 -2.09 1.19
C GLU A 43 -4.62 -0.59 1.09
N ARG A 44 -4.00 0.18 1.98
CA ARG A 44 -4.04 1.65 1.96
C ARG A 44 -3.39 2.21 0.69
N ALA A 45 -2.24 1.68 0.28
CA ALA A 45 -1.54 2.09 -0.93
C ALA A 45 -2.37 1.84 -2.19
N LYS A 46 -3.01 0.66 -2.29
CA LYS A 46 -3.95 0.35 -3.38
C LYS A 46 -5.10 1.34 -3.43
N ARG A 47 -5.75 1.61 -2.29
CA ARG A 47 -6.85 2.58 -2.23
C ARG A 47 -6.41 3.98 -2.66
N GLU A 48 -5.22 4.40 -2.29
CA GLU A 48 -4.70 5.73 -2.66
C GLU A 48 -4.39 5.83 -4.16
N LEU A 49 -3.81 4.80 -4.77
CA LEU A 49 -3.61 4.74 -6.22
C LEU A 49 -4.93 4.84 -6.98
N ILE A 50 -5.93 4.07 -6.55
CA ILE A 50 -7.27 4.07 -7.14
C ILE A 50 -7.89 5.46 -6.99
N ARG A 51 -7.83 6.05 -5.80
CA ARG A 51 -8.46 7.34 -5.53
C ARG A 51 -7.83 8.50 -6.30
N THR A 52 -6.53 8.47 -6.57
CA THR A 52 -5.78 9.64 -7.06
C THR A 52 -5.35 9.52 -8.51
N SER A 53 -4.70 8.42 -8.88
CA SER A 53 -3.95 8.31 -10.13
C SER A 53 -4.59 7.36 -11.13
N PHE A 54 -5.32 6.35 -10.65
CA PHE A 54 -5.84 5.25 -11.46
C PHE A 54 -7.24 4.79 -11.03
N PRO A 55 -8.26 5.67 -11.07
CA PRO A 55 -9.62 5.36 -10.62
C PRO A 55 -10.29 4.21 -11.36
N ASP A 56 -9.93 3.99 -12.63
CA ASP A 56 -10.49 2.91 -13.46
C ASP A 56 -9.84 1.54 -13.20
N ARG A 57 -8.80 1.45 -12.35
CA ARG A 57 -8.08 0.20 -12.10
C ARG A 57 -8.53 -0.43 -10.78
N PRO A 58 -8.96 -1.71 -10.76
CA PRO A 58 -9.34 -2.37 -9.52
C PRO A 58 -8.14 -2.67 -8.61
N ALA A 59 -8.37 -2.96 -7.33
CA ALA A 59 -7.30 -3.31 -6.37
C ALA A 59 -6.50 -4.57 -6.76
N SER A 60 -7.11 -5.46 -7.56
CA SER A 60 -6.47 -6.66 -8.14
C SER A 60 -5.49 -6.33 -9.27
N ALA A 61 -5.55 -5.12 -9.85
CA ALA A 61 -4.63 -4.69 -10.88
C ALA A 61 -3.21 -4.40 -10.34
N TRP A 62 -3.00 -4.49 -9.03
CA TRP A 62 -1.76 -4.07 -8.37
C TRP A 62 -1.11 -5.22 -7.60
N ALA A 63 0.14 -5.51 -7.94
CA ALA A 63 1.04 -6.36 -7.19
C ALA A 63 1.91 -5.50 -6.27
N VAL A 64 2.23 -6.04 -5.09
CA VAL A 64 3.04 -5.39 -4.07
C VAL A 64 4.40 -6.08 -4.06
N ASP A 65 5.46 -5.31 -4.25
CA ASP A 65 6.83 -5.83 -4.29
C ASP A 65 7.49 -5.78 -2.91
N SER A 66 7.30 -4.67 -2.18
CA SER A 66 7.92 -4.46 -0.88
C SER A 66 7.19 -3.38 -0.08
N VAL A 67 7.22 -3.51 1.25
CA VAL A 67 6.76 -2.48 2.18
C VAL A 67 7.95 -2.05 3.04
N ILE A 68 8.15 -0.75 3.20
CA ILE A 68 9.25 -0.18 3.99
C ILE A 68 8.66 0.87 4.93
N ARG A 69 8.92 0.77 6.23
CA ARG A 69 8.58 1.83 7.18
C ARG A 69 9.54 3.02 7.00
N ILE A 70 9.00 4.22 6.83
CA ILE A 70 9.76 5.45 6.55
C ILE A 70 9.52 6.56 7.60
N GLY A 71 8.69 6.32 8.62
CA GLY A 71 8.41 7.25 9.72
C GLY A 71 7.47 6.67 10.76
#